data_AF-A0A957RJF8-F1
#
_entry.id   AF-A0A957RJF8-F1
#
_cell.length_a   1.000
_cell.length_b   1.000
_cell.length_c   1.000
_cell.angle_alpha   90.00
_cell.angle_beta   90.00
_cell.angle_gamma   90.00
#
_symmetry.space_group_name_H-M   'P 1'
#
loop_
_entity.id
_entity.type
_entity.pdbx_description
1 polymer ?
#
loop_
_entity_poly.entity_id
_entity_poly.type
_entity_poly.pdbx_seq_one_letter_code
_entity_poly.pdbx_strand_id
1 'polypeptide(L)'
;NMAGGQPVSMANVAAVRALCDRYGIRLYLDATRLAENAWFIQQREEGYADKSIAAIVKEFCSFTDGAWMSAKKDHLVNIGGWLAMNHDDLFEAASNLVVVYEGLHTYGGMAGRDMEALAIGIEEALQDDHMNSRIGQVLYLGELLTDWGIPIVQPVGG
;
A
#
# COMPACT_ATOMS: atom_id res chain seq x y z
N ASN A 1 2.25 -4.74 -8.88
CA ASN A 1 1.52 -5.99 -9.24
C ASN A 1 2.06 -6.64 -10.52
N MET A 2 1.75 -6.10 -11.71
CA MET A 2 2.10 -6.74 -13.01
C MET A 2 3.59 -7.04 -13.23
N ALA A 3 4.49 -6.29 -12.59
CA ALA A 3 5.93 -6.56 -12.61
C ALA A 3 6.37 -7.76 -11.73
N GLY A 4 5.43 -8.51 -11.16
CA GLY A 4 5.72 -9.55 -10.18
C GLY A 4 5.88 -9.01 -8.76
N GLY A 5 5.03 -8.06 -8.35
CA GLY A 5 5.02 -7.55 -6.96
C GLY A 5 6.26 -6.74 -6.55
N GLN A 6 6.94 -6.10 -7.50
CA GLN A 6 8.18 -5.35 -7.23
C GLN A 6 7.93 -4.03 -6.47
N PRO A 7 8.84 -3.67 -5.55
CA PRO A 7 8.73 -2.46 -4.74
C PRO A 7 9.19 -1.20 -5.49
N VAL A 8 8.74 -0.05 -4.99
CA VAL A 8 9.18 1.30 -5.31
C VAL A 8 9.95 1.84 -4.09
N SER A 9 11.14 2.38 -4.32
CA SER A 9 11.97 2.96 -3.24
C SER A 9 11.44 4.30 -2.75
N MET A 10 11.83 4.67 -1.52
CA MET A 10 11.53 5.99 -0.98
C MET A 10 12.20 7.09 -1.81
N ALA A 11 13.45 6.89 -2.21
CA ALA A 11 14.15 7.81 -3.11
C ALA A 11 13.39 8.06 -4.42
N ASN A 12 12.75 7.04 -4.98
CA ASN A 12 11.99 7.18 -6.21
C ASN A 12 10.73 8.02 -6.01
N VAL A 13 9.90 7.72 -5.01
CA VAL A 13 8.67 8.49 -4.76
C VAL A 13 8.98 9.95 -4.41
N ALA A 14 10.06 10.20 -3.66
CA ALA A 14 10.53 11.55 -3.37
C ALA A 14 10.94 12.33 -4.63
N ALA A 15 11.66 11.68 -5.55
CA ALA A 15 12.05 12.29 -6.83
C ALA A 15 10.83 12.59 -7.73
N VAL A 16 9.87 11.65 -7.78
CA VAL A 16 8.62 11.85 -8.52
C VAL A 16 7.81 13.01 -7.93
N ARG A 17 7.68 13.07 -6.60
CA ARG A 17 7.02 14.20 -5.91
C ARG A 17 7.66 15.54 -6.27
N ALA A 18 8.98 15.65 -6.16
CA ALA A 18 9.70 16.88 -6.49
C ALA A 18 9.51 17.32 -7.95
N LEU A 19 9.40 16.36 -8.88
CA LEU A 19 9.09 16.64 -10.28
C LEU A 19 7.64 17.11 -10.44
N CYS A 20 6.69 16.41 -9.83
CA CYS A 20 5.28 16.77 -9.85
C CYS A 20 5.04 18.17 -9.27
N ASP A 21 5.71 18.54 -8.18
CA ASP A 21 5.63 19.88 -7.58
C ASP A 21 6.06 20.98 -8.53
N ARG A 22 7.15 20.75 -9.28
CA ARG A 22 7.64 21.71 -10.27
C ARG A 22 6.60 22.06 -11.33
N TYR A 23 5.72 21.11 -11.66
CA TYR A 23 4.71 21.26 -12.71
C TYR A 23 3.28 21.38 -12.17
N GLY A 24 3.09 21.42 -10.85
CA GLY A 24 1.75 21.46 -10.24
C GLY A 24 0.90 20.23 -10.55
N ILE A 25 1.52 19.05 -10.71
CA ILE A 25 0.83 17.79 -11.00
C ILE A 25 0.51 17.09 -9.68
N ARG A 26 -0.74 16.62 -9.54
CA ARG A 26 -1.15 15.81 -8.39
C ARG A 26 -0.65 14.36 -8.54
N LEU A 27 -0.16 13.78 -7.45
CA LEU A 27 0.35 12.41 -7.38
C LEU A 27 -0.54 11.55 -6.47
N TYR A 28 -1.20 10.55 -7.05
CA TYR A 28 -2.05 9.62 -6.32
C TYR A 28 -1.43 8.22 -6.28
N LEU A 29 -1.58 7.57 -5.13
CA LEU A 29 -1.03 6.25 -4.86
C LEU A 29 -2.09 5.16 -4.98
N ASP A 30 -1.75 4.09 -5.69
CA ASP A 30 -2.39 2.80 -5.47
C ASP A 30 -1.75 2.13 -4.25
N ALA A 31 -2.43 2.17 -3.10
CA ALA A 31 -1.90 1.71 -1.82
C ALA A 31 -2.12 0.20 -1.58
N THR A 32 -2.62 -0.55 -2.58
CA THR A 32 -3.09 -1.94 -2.44
C THR A 32 -2.10 -2.89 -1.74
N ARG A 33 -0.79 -2.68 -1.93
CA ARG A 33 0.29 -3.49 -1.33
C ARG A 33 1.38 -2.62 -0.69
N LEU A 34 0.98 -1.53 -0.05
CA LEU A 34 1.90 -0.53 0.47
C LEU A 34 2.72 -1.04 1.67
N ALA A 35 2.15 -1.89 2.52
CA ALA A 35 2.88 -2.46 3.66
C ALA A 35 3.96 -3.44 3.18
N GLU A 36 3.65 -4.24 2.15
CA GLU A 36 4.66 -5.08 1.48
C GLU A 36 5.78 -4.24 0.85
N ASN A 37 5.43 -3.12 0.21
CA ASN A 37 6.41 -2.18 -0.35
C ASN A 37 7.33 -1.60 0.73
N ALA A 38 6.75 -1.19 1.86
CA ALA A 38 7.48 -0.63 2.98
C ALA A 38 8.43 -1.63 3.63
N TRP A 39 8.06 -2.91 3.69
CA TRP A 39 8.98 -3.97 4.10
C TRP A 39 10.22 -4.02 3.20
N PHE A 40 10.05 -3.99 1.87
CA PHE A 40 11.21 -3.98 0.97
C PHE A 40 12.10 -2.75 1.15
N ILE A 41 11.53 -1.57 1.42
CA ILE A 41 12.30 -0.36 1.77
C ILE A 41 13.09 -0.62 3.06
N GLN A 42 12.44 -1.14 4.11
CA GLN A 42 13.08 -1.47 5.38
C GLN A 42 14.29 -2.41 5.19
N GLN A 43 14.14 -3.44 4.35
CA GLN A 43 15.16 -4.46 4.16
C GLN A 43 16.27 -4.09 3.17
N ARG A 44 16.00 -3.19 2.21
CA ARG A 44 16.89 -2.98 1.05
C ARG A 44 17.38 -1.54 0.88
N GLU A 45 16.72 -0.56 1.47
CA GLU A 45 17.08 0.85 1.31
C GLU A 45 17.90 1.34 2.51
N GLU A 46 19.07 1.91 2.24
CA GLU A 46 19.97 2.42 3.27
C GLU A 46 19.29 3.51 4.11
N GLY A 47 19.43 3.43 5.44
CA GLY A 47 18.82 4.38 6.38
C GLY A 47 17.40 4.02 6.86
N TYR A 48 16.82 2.91 6.40
CA TYR A 48 15.48 2.46 6.81
C TYR A 48 15.46 1.21 7.70
N ALA A 49 16.59 0.53 7.89
CA ALA A 49 16.67 -0.73 8.64
C ALA A 49 16.12 -0.64 10.08
N ASP A 50 16.30 0.50 10.75
CA ASP A 50 15.84 0.72 12.14
C ASP A 50 14.45 1.38 12.24
N LYS A 51 13.79 1.67 11.11
CA LYS A 51 12.44 2.25 11.10
C LYS A 51 11.40 1.14 11.05
N SER A 52 10.31 1.27 11.81
CA SER A 52 9.18 0.35 11.69
C SER A 52 8.46 0.50 10.35
N ILE A 53 7.79 -0.55 9.90
CA ILE A 53 7.01 -0.54 8.64
C ILE A 53 5.98 0.58 8.68
N ALA A 54 5.28 0.77 9.80
CA ALA A 54 4.33 1.86 9.99
C ALA A 54 4.95 3.25 9.75
N ALA A 55 6.18 3.49 10.23
CA ALA A 55 6.87 4.76 10.03
C ALA A 55 7.23 4.97 8.55
N ILE A 56 7.66 3.91 7.86
CA ILE A 56 7.99 3.94 6.43
C ILE A 56 6.75 4.21 5.60
N VAL A 57 5.64 3.51 5.87
CA VAL A 57 4.35 3.74 5.19
C VAL A 57 3.90 5.19 5.35
N LYS A 58 4.00 5.74 6.57
CA LYS A 58 3.65 7.14 6.84
C LYS A 58 4.52 8.12 6.04
N GLU A 59 5.83 7.87 6.00
CA GLU A 59 6.76 8.69 5.21
C GLU A 59 6.47 8.58 3.70
N PHE A 60 6.22 7.38 3.19
CA PHE A 60 5.89 7.16 1.78
C PHE A 60 4.62 7.91 1.37
N CYS A 61 3.55 7.82 2.17
CA CYS A 61 2.31 8.55 1.97
C CYS A 61 2.48 10.07 2.05
N SER A 62 3.50 10.58 2.76
CA SER A 62 3.75 12.03 2.83
C SER A 62 4.18 12.63 1.48
N PHE A 63 4.60 11.79 0.53
CA PHE A 63 4.92 12.20 -0.84
C PHE A 63 3.71 12.17 -1.78
N THR A 64 2.49 11.87 -1.33
CA THR A 64 1.33 11.72 -2.21
C THR A 64 0.19 12.65 -1.80
N ASP A 65 -0.63 13.04 -2.78
CA ASP A 65 -1.79 13.94 -2.59
C ASP A 65 -3.05 13.19 -2.15
N GLY A 66 -2.99 11.86 -2.18
CA GLY A 66 -4.06 10.94 -1.87
C GLY A 66 -3.71 9.51 -2.26
N ALA A 67 -4.62 8.60 -1.98
CA ALA A 67 -4.46 7.19 -2.31
C ALA A 67 -5.82 6.50 -2.46
N TRP A 68 -5.88 5.48 -3.32
CA TRP A 68 -6.95 4.49 -3.29
C TRP A 68 -6.41 3.15 -2.81
N MET A 69 -7.24 2.42 -2.09
CA MET A 69 -6.84 1.18 -1.42
C MET A 69 -7.91 0.11 -1.58
N SER A 70 -7.48 -1.06 -2.06
CA SER A 70 -8.25 -2.27 -1.85
C SER A 70 -7.79 -2.94 -0.56
N ALA A 71 -8.58 -2.82 0.50
CA ALA A 71 -8.27 -3.41 1.81
C ALA A 71 -8.22 -4.96 1.79
N LYS A 72 -8.78 -5.59 0.75
CA LYS A 72 -8.74 -7.05 0.50
C LYS A 72 -7.34 -7.67 0.30
N LYS A 73 -6.27 -6.88 0.43
CA LYS A 73 -4.87 -7.30 0.24
C LYS A 73 -4.15 -7.10 1.57
N ASP A 74 -3.37 -6.03 1.71
CA ASP A 74 -2.54 -5.83 2.89
C ASP A 74 -3.34 -5.69 4.18
N HIS A 75 -4.55 -5.14 4.17
CA HIS A 75 -5.32 -4.90 5.41
C HIS A 75 -6.04 -6.15 5.96
N LEU A 76 -5.70 -7.36 5.50
CA LEU A 76 -6.11 -8.63 6.11
C LEU A 76 -7.64 -8.87 6.21
N VAL A 77 -8.44 -8.16 5.41
CA VAL A 77 -9.91 -8.28 5.41
C VAL A 77 -10.45 -8.95 4.15
N ASN A 78 -11.65 -9.50 4.24
CA ASN A 78 -12.30 -10.21 3.12
C ASN A 78 -12.96 -9.25 2.10
N ILE A 79 -13.35 -8.05 2.53
CA ILE A 79 -14.00 -7.02 1.70
C ILE A 79 -13.56 -5.63 2.18
N GLY A 80 -13.80 -4.61 1.36
CA GLY A 80 -13.59 -3.22 1.72
C GLY A 80 -12.47 -2.53 0.94
N GLY A 81 -12.51 -1.22 0.98
CA GLY A 81 -11.58 -0.31 0.34
C GLY A 81 -11.89 1.13 0.72
N TRP A 82 -10.99 2.03 0.40
CA TRP A 82 -11.15 3.44 0.70
C TRP A 82 -10.41 4.32 -0.30
N LEU A 83 -10.82 5.58 -0.32
CA LEU A 83 -10.20 6.67 -1.06
C LEU A 83 -9.83 7.76 -0.06
N ALA A 84 -8.55 8.12 -0.03
CA ALA A 84 -8.01 9.21 0.77
C ALA A 84 -7.52 10.33 -0.15
N MET A 85 -7.67 11.58 0.28
CA MET A 85 -7.17 12.75 -0.43
C MET A 85 -6.95 13.92 0.52
N ASN A 86 -6.00 14.79 0.15
CA ASN A 86 -5.66 15.97 0.94
C ASN A 86 -6.41 17.24 0.49
N HIS A 87 -7.18 17.15 -0.59
CA HIS A 87 -7.78 18.29 -1.29
C HIS A 87 -9.30 18.34 -1.05
N ASP A 88 -9.77 19.39 -0.38
CA ASP A 88 -11.18 19.54 0.02
C ASP A 88 -12.14 19.58 -1.18
N ASP A 89 -11.75 20.23 -2.28
CA ASP A 89 -12.55 20.30 -3.51
C ASP A 89 -12.83 18.92 -4.09
N LEU A 90 -11.82 18.04 -4.09
CA LEU A 90 -11.96 16.67 -4.53
C LEU A 90 -12.72 15.82 -3.51
N PHE A 91 -12.56 16.08 -2.21
CA PHE A 91 -13.28 15.35 -1.16
C PHE A 91 -14.77 15.57 -1.30
N GLU A 92 -15.21 16.81 -1.51
CA GLU A 92 -16.61 17.14 -1.75
C GLU A 92 -17.15 16.48 -3.02
N ALA A 93 -16.39 16.53 -4.13
CA ALA A 93 -16.78 15.89 -5.37
C ALA A 93 -16.92 14.36 -5.22
N ALA A 94 -15.95 13.71 -4.55
CA ALA A 94 -15.96 12.28 -4.30
C ALA A 94 -17.08 11.86 -3.34
N SER A 95 -17.31 12.63 -2.27
CA SER A 95 -18.42 12.43 -1.31
C SER A 95 -19.80 12.54 -1.96
N ASN A 96 -19.95 13.36 -3.00
CA ASN A 96 -21.17 13.40 -3.79
C ASN A 96 -21.30 12.19 -4.73
N LEU A 97 -20.20 11.78 -5.37
CA LEU A 97 -20.21 10.67 -6.33
C LEU A 97 -20.37 9.30 -5.67
N VAL A 98 -19.79 9.09 -4.50
CA VAL A 98 -19.84 7.80 -3.77
C VAL A 98 -21.28 7.38 -3.44
N VAL A 99 -22.18 8.35 -3.22
CA VAL A 99 -23.61 8.10 -2.98
C VAL A 99 -24.29 7.40 -4.15
N VAL A 100 -23.84 7.65 -5.38
CA VAL A 100 -24.43 7.09 -6.60
C VAL A 100 -24.08 5.61 -6.76
N TYR A 101 -22.88 5.18 -6.33
CA TYR A 101 -22.34 3.86 -6.66
C TYR A 101 -22.14 2.94 -5.46
N GLU A 102 -21.77 3.47 -4.31
CA GLU A 102 -21.33 2.68 -3.15
C GLU A 102 -22.25 2.88 -1.94
N GLY A 103 -22.60 4.13 -1.62
CA GLY A 103 -23.38 4.51 -0.43
C GLY A 103 -22.97 5.87 0.13
N LEU A 104 -23.47 6.24 1.31
CA LEU A 104 -23.04 7.50 1.96
C LEU A 104 -21.54 7.47 2.27
N HIS A 105 -20.89 8.64 2.22
CA HIS A 105 -19.46 8.81 2.51
C HIS A 105 -19.03 8.31 3.91
N THR A 106 -19.98 8.09 4.82
CA THR A 106 -19.75 7.53 6.16
C THR A 106 -19.67 6.01 6.23
N TYR A 107 -20.05 5.29 5.16
CA TYR A 107 -19.93 3.83 5.12
C TYR A 107 -19.49 3.25 3.76
N GLY A 108 -19.67 3.98 2.66
CA GLY A 108 -19.12 3.64 1.34
C GLY A 108 -19.42 2.21 0.87
N GLY A 109 -20.63 1.72 1.10
CA GLY A 109 -21.04 0.35 0.72
C GLY A 109 -20.59 -0.77 1.66
N MET A 110 -19.86 -0.45 2.73
CA MET A 110 -19.42 -1.43 3.73
C MET A 110 -20.40 -1.52 4.90
N ALA A 111 -20.58 -2.71 5.46
CA ALA A 111 -21.24 -2.82 6.76
C ALA A 111 -20.32 -2.25 7.86
N GLY A 112 -20.89 -1.73 8.94
CA GLY A 112 -20.10 -1.17 10.05
C GLY A 112 -19.03 -2.13 10.60
N ARG A 113 -19.36 -3.43 10.69
CA ARG A 113 -18.41 -4.48 11.11
C ARG A 113 -17.24 -4.68 10.13
N ASP A 114 -17.45 -4.44 8.84
CA ASP A 114 -16.39 -4.59 7.83
C ASP A 114 -15.44 -3.39 7.91
N MET A 115 -15.96 -2.20 8.21
CA MET A 115 -15.13 -1.02 8.52
C MET A 115 -14.31 -1.22 9.80
N GLU A 116 -14.89 -1.81 10.84
CA GLU A 116 -14.17 -2.14 12.09
C GLU A 116 -13.05 -3.14 11.83
N ALA A 117 -13.35 -4.24 11.13
CA ALA A 117 -12.34 -5.23 10.75
C ALA A 117 -11.21 -4.60 9.91
N LEU A 118 -11.55 -3.68 8.99
CA LEU A 118 -10.58 -2.96 8.18
C LEU A 118 -9.70 -2.06 9.04
N ALA A 119 -10.26 -1.34 10.01
CA ALA A 119 -9.50 -0.47 10.90
C ALA A 119 -8.47 -1.27 11.72
N ILE A 120 -8.89 -2.42 12.28
CA ILE A 120 -7.99 -3.36 12.99
C ILE A 120 -6.93 -3.90 12.04
N GLY A 121 -7.34 -4.35 10.84
CA GLY A 121 -6.45 -4.93 9.84
C GLY A 121 -5.39 -3.95 9.31
N ILE A 122 -5.66 -2.64 9.28
CA ILE A 122 -4.64 -1.62 8.97
C ILE A 122 -3.50 -1.67 10.01
N GLU A 123 -3.83 -1.74 11.30
CA GLU A 123 -2.82 -1.75 12.37
C GLU A 123 -2.02 -3.06 12.37
N GLU A 124 -2.73 -4.20 12.25
CA GLU A 124 -2.10 -5.53 12.24
C GLU A 124 -1.17 -5.73 11.04
N ALA A 125 -1.56 -5.24 9.86
CA ALA A 125 -0.75 -5.33 8.64
C ALA A 125 0.59 -4.60 8.75
N LEU A 126 0.67 -3.55 9.57
CA LEU A 126 1.87 -2.74 9.72
C LEU A 126 2.82 -3.27 10.80
N GLN A 127 2.51 -4.40 11.42
CA GLN A 127 3.42 -5.07 12.35
C GLN A 127 4.59 -5.71 11.61
N ASP A 128 5.81 -5.36 12.02
CA ASP A 128 7.04 -5.84 11.39
C ASP A 128 7.14 -7.37 11.34
N ASP A 129 6.79 -8.06 12.44
CA ASP A 129 6.80 -9.54 12.50
C ASP A 129 5.80 -10.19 11.54
N HIS A 130 4.62 -9.58 11.38
CA HIS A 130 3.62 -10.06 10.43
C HIS A 130 4.17 -9.99 9.00
N MET A 131 4.71 -8.84 8.61
CA MET A 131 5.24 -8.63 7.25
C MET A 131 6.50 -9.45 6.97
N ASN A 132 7.38 -9.62 7.95
CA ASN A 132 8.53 -10.54 7.88
C ASN A 132 8.07 -11.96 7.54
N SER A 133 7.05 -12.47 8.24
CA SER A 133 6.50 -13.80 7.98
C SER A 133 5.82 -13.89 6.61
N ARG A 134 4.97 -12.90 6.27
CA ARG A 134 4.20 -12.88 5.03
C ARG A 134 5.07 -12.87 3.78
N ILE A 135 6.12 -12.04 3.76
CA ILE A 135 7.03 -11.96 2.61
C ILE A 135 8.05 -13.10 2.65
N GLY A 136 8.57 -13.46 3.83
CA GLY A 136 9.47 -14.59 4.00
C GLY A 136 8.89 -15.90 3.45
N GLN A 137 7.58 -16.14 3.61
CA GLN A 137 6.91 -17.30 3.02
C GLN A 137 6.96 -17.31 1.48
N VAL A 138 6.78 -16.16 0.84
CA VAL A 138 6.81 -16.04 -0.62
C VAL A 138 8.24 -16.19 -1.15
N LEU A 139 9.20 -15.55 -0.48
CA LEU A 139 10.63 -15.69 -0.79
C LEU A 139 11.07 -17.15 -0.70
N TYR A 140 10.70 -17.86 0.37
CA TYR A 140 11.02 -19.28 0.55
C TYR A 140 10.52 -20.16 -0.60
N LEU A 141 9.27 -19.97 -1.04
CA LEU A 141 8.77 -20.69 -2.21
C LEU A 141 9.56 -20.34 -3.48
N GLY A 142 9.87 -19.06 -3.69
CA GLY A 142 10.65 -18.62 -4.84
C GLY A 142 12.08 -19.16 -4.85
N GLU A 143 12.71 -19.28 -3.69
CA GLU A 143 14.03 -19.93 -3.51
C GLU A 143 13.96 -21.40 -3.92
N LEU A 144 13.00 -22.17 -3.39
CA LEU A 144 12.83 -23.59 -3.75
C LEU A 144 12.61 -23.78 -5.26
N LEU A 145 11.79 -22.94 -5.89
CA LEU A 145 11.56 -23.00 -7.33
C LEU A 145 12.84 -22.70 -8.11
N THR A 146 13.62 -21.73 -7.66
CA THR A 146 14.91 -21.36 -8.27
C THR A 146 15.93 -22.48 -8.12
N ASP A 147 16.04 -23.09 -6.95
CA ASP A 147 16.93 -24.23 -6.65
C ASP A 147 16.59 -25.47 -7.50
N TRP A 148 15.31 -25.66 -7.82
CA TRP A 148 14.84 -26.72 -8.72
C TRP A 148 14.98 -26.37 -10.21
N GLY A 149 15.55 -25.20 -10.55
CA GLY A 149 15.75 -24.76 -11.93
C GLY A 149 14.45 -24.36 -12.64
N ILE A 150 13.38 -24.04 -11.90
CA ILE A 150 12.10 -23.59 -12.46
C ILE A 150 12.18 -22.09 -12.74
N PRO A 151 11.96 -21.65 -14.00
CA PRO A 151 12.03 -20.23 -14.35
C PRO A 151 10.82 -19.47 -13.78
N ILE A 152 11.09 -18.46 -12.97
CA ILE A 152 10.11 -17.52 -12.41
C ILE A 152 10.57 -16.08 -12.64
N VAL A 153 9.67 -15.11 -12.43
CA VAL A 153 10.05 -13.68 -12.42
C VAL A 153 11.01 -13.43 -11.24
N GLN A 154 12.06 -12.64 -11.48
CA GLN A 154 13.09 -12.34 -10.49
C GLN A 154 13.33 -10.82 -10.38
N PRO A 155 13.64 -10.30 -9.17
CA PRO A 155 13.60 -11.02 -7.89
C PRO A 155 12.16 -11.34 -7.48
N VAL A 156 11.97 -12.26 -6.53
CA VAL A 156 10.64 -12.57 -5.97
C VAL A 156 10.06 -11.32 -5.29
N GLY A 157 8.79 -11.01 -5.58
CA GLY A 157 8.08 -9.86 -5.02
C GLY A 157 7.43 -10.15 -3.66
N GLY A 158 6.50 -9.26 -3.27
CA GLY A 158 5.73 -9.34 -2.03
C GLY A 158 4.81 -10.55 -1.91
#